data_AF-A0A538FIS1-F1
#
_entry.id   AF-A0A538FIS1-F1
#
_cell.length_a   1.000
_cell.length_b   1.000
_cell.length_c   1.000
_cell.angle_alpha   90.00
_cell.angle_beta   90.00
_cell.angle_gamma   90.00
#
_symmetry.space_group_name_H-M   'P 1'
#
loop_
_entity.id
_entity.type
_entity.pdbx_description
1 polymer ?
#
loop_
_entity_poly.entity_id
_entity_poly.type
_entity_poly.pdbx_seq_one_letter_code
_entity_poly.pdbx_strand_id
1 'polypeptide(L)'
;MRALLRSAEELRKAQQRALGGKGGSDLQDRLAEQRRSVRALARLGRDILANEGRSVSDAIVERIAKTLDAAALDEGWRFQLRAGRLTEELEPPGFEALAGMASARRARKGAAAAKPKPERIGEARRRVQEAQREARARAREADQAEAEAQRAERAAGEAHQTARAARKRADEAQRALAEAEAALRKTQRS
;
A
#
# COMPACT_ATOMS: atom_id res chain seq x y z
N MET A 1 0.75 3.47 1.57
CA MET A 1 -0.35 2.49 1.61
C MET A 1 -1.20 2.56 2.89
N ARG A 2 -0.64 2.32 4.10
CA ARG A 2 -1.40 2.39 5.36
C ARG A 2 -2.13 3.72 5.59
N ALA A 3 -1.50 4.84 5.25
CA ALA A 3 -2.11 6.17 5.33
C ALA A 3 -3.34 6.33 4.41
N LEU A 4 -3.29 5.78 3.19
CA LEU A 4 -4.41 5.77 2.25
C LEU A 4 -5.59 4.95 2.78
N LEU A 5 -5.33 3.74 3.29
CA LEU A 5 -6.39 2.89 3.83
C LEU A 5 -7.08 3.52 5.04
N ARG A 6 -6.29 4.15 5.94
CA ARG A 6 -6.84 4.87 7.10
C ARG A 6 -7.65 6.09 6.68
N SER A 7 -7.12 6.92 5.78
CA SER A 7 -7.84 8.12 5.31
C SER A 7 -9.13 7.76 4.57
N ALA A 8 -9.16 6.64 3.84
CA ALA A 8 -10.36 6.15 3.18
C ALA A 8 -11.44 5.68 4.17
N GLU A 9 -11.03 5.00 5.24
CA GLU A 9 -11.94 4.58 6.32
C GLU A 9 -12.50 5.79 7.08
N GLU A 10 -11.66 6.74 7.43
CA GLU A 10 -12.07 7.97 8.12
C GLU A 10 -12.97 8.85 7.25
N LEU A 11 -12.70 8.93 5.94
CA LEU A 11 -13.58 9.60 4.98
C LEU A 11 -14.95 8.92 4.92
N ARG A 12 -15.02 7.59 4.88
CA ARG A 12 -16.29 6.85 4.90
C ARG A 12 -17.09 7.15 6.16
N LYS A 13 -16.44 7.17 7.33
CA LYS A 13 -17.08 7.55 8.61
C LYS A 13 -17.58 8.99 8.59
N ALA A 14 -16.82 9.92 8.01
CA ALA A 14 -17.23 11.32 7.87
C ALA A 14 -18.43 11.49 6.92
N GLN A 15 -18.43 10.78 5.79
CA GLN A 15 -19.57 10.75 4.86
C GLN A 15 -20.85 10.23 5.53
N GLN A 16 -20.75 9.15 6.30
CA GLN A 16 -21.90 8.61 7.06
C GLN A 16 -22.44 9.63 8.08
N ARG A 17 -21.56 10.36 8.78
CA ARG A 17 -21.96 11.41 9.74
C ARG A 17 -22.61 12.60 9.03
N ALA A 18 -22.07 13.03 7.89
CA ALA A 18 -22.61 14.12 7.08
C ALA A 18 -24.02 13.82 6.56
N LEU A 19 -24.29 12.57 6.14
CA LEU A 19 -25.64 12.13 5.76
C LEU A 19 -26.65 12.20 6.92
N GLY A 20 -26.18 12.13 8.17
CA GLY A 20 -26.98 12.34 9.37
C GLY A 20 -27.15 13.82 9.78
N GLY A 21 -26.75 14.77 8.93
CA GLY A 21 -26.90 16.21 9.15
C GLY A 21 -25.85 16.85 10.05
N LYS A 22 -24.76 16.15 10.40
CA LYS A 22 -23.66 16.66 11.24
C LYS A 22 -22.31 16.57 10.52
N GLY A 23 -21.44 17.58 10.64
CA GLY A 23 -20.01 17.44 10.34
C GLY A 23 -19.55 17.79 8.91
N GLY A 24 -20.11 18.83 8.29
CA GLY A 24 -19.69 19.29 6.96
C GLY A 24 -18.22 19.72 6.86
N SER A 25 -17.65 20.35 7.90
CA SER A 25 -16.22 20.72 7.93
C SER A 25 -15.30 19.50 8.04
N ASP A 26 -15.61 18.55 8.94
CA ASP A 26 -14.83 17.30 9.09
C ASP A 26 -14.81 16.50 7.78
N LEU A 27 -15.90 16.49 7.01
CA LEU A 27 -15.93 15.84 5.70
C LEU A 27 -14.91 16.45 4.71
N GLN A 28 -14.81 17.78 4.66
CA GLN A 28 -13.84 18.46 3.77
C GLN A 28 -12.41 18.13 4.17
N ASP A 29 -12.11 18.11 5.47
CA ASP A 29 -10.78 17.76 5.97
C ASP A 29 -10.41 16.31 5.64
N ARG A 30 -11.35 15.36 5.79
CA ARG A 30 -11.12 13.96 5.40
C ARG A 30 -10.95 13.78 3.89
N LEU A 31 -11.69 14.53 3.07
CA LEU A 31 -11.51 14.53 1.62
C LEU A 31 -10.12 15.04 1.23
N ALA A 32 -9.63 16.11 1.88
CA ALA A 32 -8.30 16.64 1.63
C ALA A 32 -7.20 15.64 2.04
N GLU A 33 -7.36 14.96 3.18
CA GLU A 33 -6.41 13.96 3.67
C GLU A 33 -6.34 12.72 2.77
N GLN A 34 -7.50 12.23 2.30
CA GLN A 34 -7.57 11.15 1.31
C GLN A 34 -6.81 11.52 0.03
N ARG A 35 -7.09 12.71 -0.53
CA ARG A 35 -6.42 13.20 -1.75
C ARG A 35 -4.92 13.33 -1.57
N ARG A 36 -4.45 13.79 -0.40
CA ARG A 36 -3.00 13.85 -0.07
C ARG A 36 -2.38 12.45 -0.05
N SER A 37 -3.04 11.50 0.62
CA SER A 37 -2.55 10.12 0.73
C SER A 37 -2.47 9.40 -0.61
N VAL A 38 -3.47 9.58 -1.49
CA VAL A 38 -3.46 9.04 -2.86
C VAL A 38 -2.28 9.61 -3.66
N ARG A 39 -2.14 10.94 -3.69
CA ARG A 39 -1.05 11.60 -4.45
C ARG A 39 0.34 11.20 -3.97
N ALA A 40 0.53 11.08 -2.66
CA ALA A 40 1.80 10.66 -2.08
C ALA A 40 2.18 9.24 -2.55
N LEU A 41 1.21 8.32 -2.57
CA LEU A 41 1.44 6.95 -3.02
C LEU A 41 1.65 6.84 -4.54
N ALA A 42 0.94 7.65 -5.33
CA ALA A 42 1.14 7.70 -6.78
C ALA A 42 2.54 8.24 -7.15
N ARG A 43 3.04 9.25 -6.42
CA ARG A 43 4.42 9.76 -6.56
C ARG A 43 5.46 8.70 -6.22
N LEU A 44 5.24 7.93 -5.16
CA LEU A 44 6.11 6.79 -4.84
C LEU A 44 6.16 5.79 -6.00
N GLY A 45 5.01 5.49 -6.62
CA GLY A 45 4.95 4.64 -7.82
C GLY A 45 5.76 5.18 -8.99
N ARG A 46 5.69 6.49 -9.24
CA ARG A 46 6.55 7.17 -10.23
C ARG A 46 8.03 6.97 -9.93
N ASP A 47 8.43 7.20 -8.68
CA ASP A 47 9.84 7.14 -8.29
C ASP A 47 10.40 5.70 -8.38
N ILE A 48 9.58 4.68 -8.10
CA ILE A 48 9.91 3.25 -8.31
C ILE A 48 10.15 2.98 -9.81
N LEU A 49 9.23 3.41 -10.67
CA LEU A 49 9.34 3.21 -12.12
C LEU A 49 10.55 3.95 -12.72
N ALA A 50 10.83 5.16 -12.23
CA ALA A 50 12.00 5.93 -12.64
C ALA A 50 13.32 5.23 -12.28
N ASN A 51 13.39 4.62 -11.09
CA ASN A 51 14.55 3.82 -10.67
C ASN A 51 14.78 2.59 -11.57
N GLU A 52 13.73 2.07 -12.20
CA GLU A 52 13.80 0.98 -13.20
C GLU A 52 14.06 1.49 -14.63
N GLY A 53 14.45 2.76 -14.79
CA GLY A 53 14.77 3.37 -16.08
C GLY A 53 13.56 3.71 -16.94
N ARG A 54 12.34 3.61 -16.39
CA ARG A 54 11.10 3.96 -17.10
C ARG A 54 10.72 5.39 -16.79
N SER A 55 10.83 6.26 -17.80
CA SER A 55 10.24 7.60 -17.75
C SER A 55 8.72 7.48 -17.68
N VAL A 56 8.12 8.07 -16.65
CA VAL A 56 6.67 8.01 -16.41
C VAL A 56 6.08 9.40 -16.61
N SER A 57 5.14 9.53 -17.53
CA SER A 57 4.40 10.78 -17.74
C SER A 57 3.43 11.06 -16.61
N ASP A 58 3.06 12.33 -16.42
CA ASP A 58 2.04 12.73 -15.44
C ASP A 58 0.70 12.01 -15.64
N ALA A 59 0.37 11.65 -16.89
CA ALA A 59 -0.82 10.87 -17.22
C ALA A 59 -0.81 9.46 -16.58
N ILE A 60 0.35 8.80 -16.50
CA ILE A 60 0.47 7.50 -15.82
C ILE A 60 0.37 7.70 -14.31
N VAL A 61 0.96 8.76 -13.75
CA VAL A 61 0.85 9.08 -12.32
C VAL A 61 -0.61 9.32 -11.92
N GLU A 62 -1.36 10.04 -12.76
CA GLU A 62 -2.78 10.27 -12.55
C GLU A 62 -3.58 8.96 -12.63
N ARG A 63 -3.23 8.06 -13.55
CA ARG A 63 -3.86 6.74 -13.67
C ARG A 63 -3.60 5.85 -12.46
N ILE A 64 -2.38 5.85 -11.95
CA ILE A 64 -2.03 5.19 -10.69
C ILE A 64 -2.87 5.77 -9.55
N ALA A 65 -2.99 7.10 -9.48
CA ALA A 65 -3.80 7.76 -8.45
C ALA A 65 -5.28 7.34 -8.52
N LYS A 66 -5.88 7.27 -9.71
CA LYS A 66 -7.26 6.79 -9.92
C LYS A 66 -7.46 5.35 -9.46
N THR A 67 -6.54 4.46 -9.86
CA THR A 67 -6.56 3.05 -9.46
C THR A 67 -6.46 2.88 -7.94
N LEU A 68 -5.58 3.64 -7.29
CA LEU A 68 -5.41 3.61 -5.84
C LEU A 68 -6.65 4.11 -5.10
N ASP A 69 -7.31 5.17 -5.61
CA ASP A 69 -8.53 5.70 -5.03
C ASP A 69 -9.69 4.71 -5.19
N ALA A 70 -9.86 4.12 -6.38
CA ALA A 70 -10.84 3.08 -6.65
C ALA A 70 -10.65 1.84 -5.76
N ALA A 71 -9.42 1.34 -5.65
CA ALA A 71 -9.07 0.23 -4.79
C ALA A 71 -9.33 0.52 -3.30
N ALA A 72 -9.18 1.78 -2.89
CA ALA A 72 -9.42 2.20 -1.52
C ALA A 72 -10.91 2.36 -1.19
N LEU A 73 -11.83 2.31 -2.17
CA LEU A 73 -13.28 2.44 -1.95
C LEU A 73 -13.98 1.10 -1.78
N ASP A 74 -13.51 0.06 -2.47
CA ASP A 74 -14.09 -1.29 -2.47
C ASP A 74 -13.43 -2.23 -1.43
N GLU A 75 -14.24 -2.99 -0.70
CA GLU A 75 -13.78 -3.87 0.38
C GLU A 75 -12.88 -5.01 -0.13
N GLY A 76 -13.17 -5.57 -1.31
CA GLY A 76 -12.40 -6.64 -1.92
C GLY A 76 -11.06 -6.15 -2.46
N TRP A 77 -11.07 -5.02 -3.16
CA TRP A 77 -9.85 -4.40 -3.69
C TRP A 77 -8.96 -3.81 -2.59
N ARG A 78 -9.53 -3.36 -1.46
CA ARG A 78 -8.75 -2.92 -0.28
C ARG A 78 -7.83 -4.01 0.25
N PHE A 79 -8.23 -5.27 0.20
CA PHE A 79 -7.37 -6.38 0.62
C PHE A 79 -6.18 -6.54 -0.32
N GLN A 80 -6.41 -6.51 -1.64
CA GLN A 80 -5.33 -6.60 -2.63
C GLN A 80 -4.41 -5.37 -2.58
N LEU A 81 -5.00 -4.18 -2.41
CA LEU A 81 -4.26 -2.94 -2.19
C LEU A 81 -3.37 -3.08 -0.96
N ARG A 82 -3.92 -3.49 0.19
CA ARG A 82 -3.15 -3.68 1.44
C ARG A 82 -2.02 -4.69 1.27
N ALA A 83 -2.23 -5.72 0.46
CA ALA A 83 -1.25 -6.76 0.20
C ALA A 83 -0.23 -6.39 -0.90
N GLY A 84 -0.34 -5.21 -1.52
CA GLY A 84 0.53 -4.81 -2.63
C GLY A 84 0.35 -5.64 -3.90
N ARG A 85 -0.82 -6.25 -4.09
CA ARG A 85 -1.13 -7.17 -5.20
C ARG A 85 -2.19 -6.62 -6.17
N LEU A 86 -2.22 -5.31 -6.36
CA LEU A 86 -3.02 -4.72 -7.43
C LEU A 86 -2.34 -5.01 -8.77
N THR A 87 -2.95 -5.88 -9.57
CA THR A 87 -2.46 -6.28 -10.89
C THR A 87 -3.25 -5.66 -12.04
N GLU A 88 -4.37 -5.01 -11.73
CA GLU A 88 -5.29 -4.45 -12.71
C GLU A 88 -5.54 -2.97 -12.40
N GLU A 89 -5.73 -2.19 -13.46
CA GLU A 89 -6.20 -0.81 -13.34
C GLU A 89 -7.68 -0.82 -12.94
N LEU A 90 -8.04 0.02 -11.98
CA LEU A 90 -9.40 0.10 -11.46
C LEU A 90 -9.96 1.49 -11.70
N GLU A 91 -11.18 1.54 -12.22
CA GLU A 91 -11.93 2.79 -12.34
C GLU A 91 -12.77 3.04 -11.09
N PRO A 92 -12.84 4.28 -10.59
CA PRO A 92 -13.72 4.62 -9.48
C PRO A 92 -15.17 4.31 -9.85
N PRO A 93 -15.99 3.78 -8.92
CA PRO A 93 -17.41 3.57 -9.19
C PRO A 93 -18.06 4.92 -9.52
N GLY A 94 -18.56 5.06 -10.75
CA GLY A 94 -19.29 6.24 -11.22
C GLY A 94 -20.67 6.36 -10.59
N PHE A 95 -21.42 7.40 -11.00
CA PHE A 95 -22.79 7.63 -10.52
C PHE A 95 -23.76 6.48 -10.84
N GLU A 96 -23.42 5.62 -11.81
CA GLU A 96 -24.15 4.40 -12.14
C GLU A 96 -24.18 3.38 -10.97
N ALA A 97 -23.14 3.35 -10.12
CA ALA A 97 -23.13 2.52 -8.93
C ALA A 97 -24.16 3.00 -7.87
N LEU A 98 -24.44 4.31 -7.84
CA LEU A 98 -25.51 4.89 -6.99
C LEU A 98 -26.91 4.53 -7.53
N ALA A 99 -27.08 4.40 -8.85
CA ALA A 99 -28.33 3.93 -9.44
C ALA A 99 -28.62 2.46 -9.07
N GLY A 100 -27.59 1.61 -9.01
CA GLY A 100 -27.68 0.24 -8.47
C GLY A 100 -28.06 0.19 -6.98
N MET A 101 -27.55 1.14 -6.18
CA MET A 101 -27.89 1.28 -4.75
C MET A 101 -29.33 1.76 -4.50
N ALA A 102 -29.88 2.62 -5.36
CA ALA A 102 -31.28 3.02 -5.31
C ALA A 102 -32.23 1.89 -5.79
N SER A 103 -31.79 1.08 -6.77
CA SER A 103 -32.55 -0.06 -7.29
C SER A 103 -32.67 -1.23 -6.31
N ALA A 104 -31.65 -1.44 -5.46
CA ALA A 104 -31.72 -2.45 -4.39
C ALA A 104 -32.86 -2.22 -3.38
N ARG A 105 -33.44 -1.01 -3.31
CA ARG A 105 -34.61 -0.71 -2.47
C ARG A 105 -35.96 -0.94 -3.17
N ARG A 106 -36.02 -1.09 -4.50
CA ARG A 106 -37.28 -1.28 -5.25
C ARG A 106 -37.54 -2.71 -5.74
N ALA A 107 -36.57 -3.62 -5.69
CA ALA A 107 -36.81 -5.05 -5.93
C ALA A 107 -37.31 -5.80 -4.68
N ARG A 108 -38.27 -5.23 -3.94
CA ARG A 108 -39.07 -5.96 -2.92
C ARG A 108 -40.51 -5.46 -2.93
N LYS A 109 -41.16 -5.55 -4.08
CA LYS A 109 -42.62 -5.53 -4.16
C LYS A 109 -43.04 -6.82 -4.87
N GLY A 110 -43.22 -7.87 -4.08
CA GLY A 110 -43.62 -9.19 -4.59
C GLY A 110 -42.95 -10.39 -3.91
N ALA A 111 -42.76 -10.38 -2.60
CA ALA A 111 -42.63 -11.62 -1.82
C ALA A 111 -42.88 -11.27 -0.35
N ALA A 112 -43.91 -11.86 0.26
CA ALA A 112 -44.07 -11.83 1.70
C ALA A 112 -42.82 -12.46 2.34
N ALA A 113 -41.92 -11.62 2.86
CA ALA A 113 -40.68 -12.08 3.46
C ALA A 113 -40.98 -12.76 4.80
N ALA A 114 -40.97 -14.09 4.81
CA ALA A 114 -40.95 -14.86 6.04
C ALA A 114 -39.75 -14.40 6.90
N LYS A 115 -40.01 -14.07 8.18
CA LYS A 115 -38.96 -13.71 9.13
C LYS A 115 -37.93 -14.86 9.20
N PRO A 116 -36.61 -14.59 9.05
CA PRO A 116 -35.62 -15.64 9.12
C PRO A 116 -35.64 -16.30 10.51
N LYS A 117 -35.65 -17.63 10.55
CA LYS A 117 -35.62 -18.40 11.80
C LYS A 117 -34.36 -18.04 12.61
N PRO A 118 -34.44 -17.93 13.94
CA PRO A 118 -33.33 -17.51 14.81
C PRO A 118 -32.05 -18.35 14.65
N GLU A 119 -32.16 -19.63 14.27
CA GLU A 119 -31.03 -20.52 13.98
C GLU A 119 -30.13 -20.02 12.83
N ARG A 120 -30.73 -19.50 11.74
CA ARG A 120 -29.98 -18.98 10.58
C ARG A 120 -29.19 -17.71 10.91
N ILE A 121 -29.64 -16.93 11.89
CA ILE A 121 -28.93 -15.73 12.37
C ILE A 121 -27.73 -16.14 13.24
N GLY A 122 -27.87 -17.20 14.03
CA GLY A 122 -26.77 -17.75 14.84
C GLY A 122 -25.62 -18.28 13.99
N GLU A 123 -25.93 -19.06 12.94
CA GLU A 123 -24.94 -19.58 11.99
C GLU A 123 -24.23 -18.47 11.23
N ALA A 124 -24.99 -17.46 10.74
CA ALA A 124 -24.39 -16.31 10.06
C ALA A 124 -23.44 -15.54 10.98
N ARG A 125 -23.80 -15.35 12.26
CA ARG A 125 -22.92 -14.70 13.26
C ARG A 125 -21.65 -15.51 13.52
N ARG A 126 -21.74 -16.84 13.61
CA ARG A 126 -20.56 -17.72 13.78
C ARG A 126 -19.61 -17.61 12.59
N ARG A 127 -20.13 -17.68 11.36
CA ARG A 127 -19.33 -17.51 10.14
C ARG A 127 -18.64 -16.15 10.07
N VAL A 128 -19.33 -15.07 10.47
CA VAL A 128 -18.71 -13.73 10.55
C VAL A 128 -17.59 -13.69 11.60
N GLN A 129 -17.77 -14.32 12.76
CA GLN A 129 -16.72 -14.36 13.78
C GLN A 129 -15.51 -15.19 13.34
N GLU A 130 -15.73 -16.33 12.69
CA GLU A 130 -14.66 -17.17 12.13
C GLU A 130 -13.87 -16.41 11.06
N ALA A 131 -14.57 -15.80 10.10
CA ALA A 131 -13.94 -14.96 9.07
C ALA A 131 -13.15 -13.79 9.69
N GLN A 132 -13.65 -13.17 10.76
CA GLN A 132 -12.91 -12.11 11.47
C GLN A 132 -11.66 -12.64 12.17
N ARG A 133 -11.70 -13.84 12.75
CA ARG A 133 -10.54 -14.46 13.39
C ARG A 133 -9.48 -14.82 12.37
N GLU A 134 -9.89 -15.41 11.25
CA GLU A 134 -9.00 -15.72 10.13
C GLU A 134 -8.37 -14.46 9.55
N ALA A 135 -9.16 -13.41 9.29
CA ALA A 135 -8.66 -12.13 8.81
C ALA A 135 -7.62 -11.51 9.77
N ARG A 136 -7.84 -11.61 11.08
CA ARG A 136 -6.88 -11.16 12.10
C ARG A 136 -5.61 -12.01 12.14
N ALA A 137 -5.73 -13.33 11.97
CA ALA A 137 -4.57 -14.22 11.91
C ALA A 137 -3.70 -13.90 10.69
N ARG A 138 -4.33 -13.78 9.51
CA ARG A 138 -3.66 -13.39 8.26
C ARG A 138 -3.01 -12.01 8.35
N ALA A 139 -3.64 -11.05 9.01
CA ALA A 139 -3.04 -9.73 9.22
C ALA A 139 -1.77 -9.81 10.09
N ARG A 140 -1.78 -10.64 11.15
CA ARG A 140 -0.60 -10.86 12.00
C ARG A 140 0.53 -11.56 11.25
N GLU A 141 0.21 -12.57 10.45
CA GLU A 141 1.19 -13.24 9.57
C GLU A 141 1.84 -12.24 8.61
N ALA A 142 1.04 -11.34 8.00
CA ALA A 142 1.55 -10.30 7.11
C ALA A 142 2.46 -9.30 7.83
N ASP A 143 2.06 -8.83 9.02
CA ASP A 143 2.87 -7.90 9.83
C ASP A 143 4.21 -8.55 10.25
N GLN A 144 4.21 -9.85 10.57
CA GLN A 144 5.42 -10.60 10.90
C GLN A 144 6.35 -10.74 9.69
N ALA A 145 5.81 -11.13 8.53
CA ALA A 145 6.59 -11.24 7.30
C ALA A 145 7.18 -9.88 6.87
N GLU A 146 6.44 -8.77 7.04
CA GLU A 146 6.95 -7.43 6.75
C GLU A 146 8.10 -7.05 7.71
N ALA A 147 7.96 -7.37 9.01
CA ALA A 147 9.01 -7.11 9.98
C ALA A 147 10.28 -7.94 9.70
N GLU A 148 10.14 -9.17 9.20
CA GLU A 148 11.25 -10.01 8.74
C GLU A 148 11.94 -9.44 7.51
N ALA A 149 11.17 -9.01 6.50
CA ALA A 149 11.71 -8.37 5.30
C ALA A 149 12.53 -7.11 5.66
N GLN A 150 11.99 -6.25 6.52
CA GLN A 150 12.70 -5.05 6.97
C GLN A 150 13.99 -5.38 7.75
N ARG A 151 14.02 -6.48 8.51
CA ARG A 151 15.25 -6.93 9.18
C ARG A 151 16.28 -7.41 8.16
N ALA A 152 15.85 -8.18 7.17
CA ALA A 152 16.72 -8.66 6.09
C ALA A 152 17.30 -7.51 5.26
N GLU A 153 16.51 -6.50 4.92
CA GLU A 153 16.96 -5.30 4.21
C GLU A 153 18.03 -4.52 4.99
N ARG A 154 17.83 -4.34 6.31
CA ARG A 154 18.85 -3.69 7.16
C ARG A 154 20.14 -4.48 7.19
N ALA A 155 20.07 -5.80 7.38
CA ALA A 155 21.24 -6.66 7.38
C ALA A 155 21.97 -6.64 6.01
N ALA A 156 21.24 -6.64 4.90
CA ALA A 156 21.82 -6.51 3.56
C ALA A 156 22.51 -5.15 3.37
N GLY A 157 21.90 -4.07 3.87
CA GLY A 157 22.49 -2.73 3.88
C GLY A 157 23.81 -2.66 4.66
N GLU A 158 23.86 -3.25 5.85
CA GLU A 158 25.07 -3.34 6.68
C GLU A 158 26.17 -4.18 5.99
N ALA A 159 25.80 -5.32 5.40
CA ALA A 159 26.72 -6.16 4.63
C ALA A 159 27.30 -5.41 3.43
N HIS A 160 26.48 -4.63 2.70
CA HIS A 160 26.93 -3.79 1.60
C HIS A 160 27.89 -2.68 2.05
N GLN A 161 27.62 -2.02 3.17
CA GLN A 161 28.53 -1.02 3.72
C GLN A 161 29.88 -1.65 4.12
N THR A 162 29.84 -2.82 4.74
CA THR A 162 31.03 -3.59 5.10
C THR A 162 31.84 -3.98 3.86
N ALA A 163 31.18 -4.48 2.82
CA ALA A 163 31.83 -4.83 1.56
C ALA A 163 32.46 -3.61 0.88
N ARG A 164 31.78 -2.45 0.88
CA ARG A 164 32.34 -1.19 0.35
C ARG A 164 33.57 -0.73 1.14
N ALA A 165 33.53 -0.79 2.46
CA ALA A 165 34.66 -0.43 3.30
C ALA A 165 35.84 -1.38 3.08
N ALA A 166 35.60 -2.68 2.95
CA ALA A 166 36.63 -3.67 2.64
C ALA A 166 37.29 -3.42 1.28
N ARG A 167 36.50 -3.12 0.23
CA ARG A 167 37.03 -2.75 -1.09
C ARG A 167 37.91 -1.51 -1.03
N LYS A 168 37.46 -0.45 -0.35
CA LYS A 168 38.25 0.78 -0.19
C LYS A 168 39.60 0.51 0.48
N ARG A 169 39.62 -0.30 1.54
CA ARG A 169 40.87 -0.70 2.22
C ARG A 169 41.78 -1.53 1.31
N ALA A 170 41.20 -2.42 0.48
CA ALA A 170 41.96 -3.19 -0.49
C ALA A 170 42.60 -2.28 -1.56
N ASP A 171 41.85 -1.32 -2.08
CA ASP A 171 42.35 -0.34 -3.06
C ASP A 171 43.47 0.52 -2.46
N GLU A 172 43.32 0.97 -1.21
CA GLU A 172 44.35 1.72 -0.47
C GLU A 172 45.62 0.89 -0.26
N ALA A 173 45.48 -0.38 0.14
CA ALA A 173 46.61 -1.29 0.32
C ALA A 173 47.34 -1.57 -1.01
N GLN A 174 46.60 -1.73 -2.11
CA GLN A 174 47.19 -1.91 -3.45
C GLN A 174 47.99 -0.68 -3.89
N ARG A 175 47.49 0.53 -3.62
CA ARG A 175 48.23 1.77 -3.92
C ARG A 175 49.51 1.87 -3.11
N ALA A 176 49.44 1.60 -1.80
CA ALA A 176 50.61 1.62 -0.94
C ALA A 176 51.68 0.59 -1.38
N LEU A 177 51.24 -0.61 -1.81
CA LEU A 177 52.14 -1.62 -2.36
C LEU A 177 52.83 -1.12 -3.64
N ALA A 178 52.08 -0.53 -4.58
CA ALA A 178 52.63 -0.01 -5.82
C ALA A 178 53.65 1.12 -5.58
N GLU A 179 53.37 2.01 -4.62
CA GLU A 179 54.30 3.07 -4.20
C GLU A 179 55.59 2.50 -3.59
N ALA A 180 55.48 1.49 -2.71
CA ALA A 180 56.62 0.82 -2.12
C ALA A 180 57.49 0.10 -3.16
N GLU A 181 56.86 -0.60 -4.11
CA GLU A 181 57.57 -1.25 -5.22
C GLU A 181 58.30 -0.23 -6.12
N ALA A 182 57.66 0.90 -6.41
CA ALA A 182 58.28 1.97 -7.20
C ALA A 182 59.49 2.58 -6.47
N ALA A 183 59.40 2.79 -5.16
CA ALA A 183 60.51 3.27 -4.34
C ALA A 183 61.68 2.28 -4.33
N LEU A 184 61.41 0.99 -4.16
CA LEU A 184 62.44 -0.06 -4.19
C LEU A 184 63.18 -0.10 -5.54
N ARG A 185 62.43 -0.05 -6.66
CA ARG A 185 63.01 -0.01 -8.01
C ARG A 185 63.88 1.23 -8.23
N LYS A 186 63.54 2.37 -7.63
CA LYS A 186 64.34 3.60 -7.73
C LYS A 186 65.68 3.44 -7.00
N THR A 187 65.67 2.90 -5.79
CA THR A 187 66.88 2.64 -5.00
C THR A 187 67.81 1.63 -5.67
N GLN A 188 67.28 0.62 -6.36
CA GLN A 188 68.09 -0.37 -7.09
C GLN A 188 68.72 0.15 -8.39
N ARG A 189 68.29 1.31 -8.91
CA ARG A 189 68.80 1.92 -10.15
C ARG A 189 69.74 3.10 -9.90
N SER A 190 69.89 3.54 -8.64
CA SER A 190 70.88 4.53 -8.19
C SER A 190 72.12 3.82 -7.67
#